data_AF-A0A660LXP2-F1
#
_entry.id   AF-A0A660LXP2-F1
#
_cell.length_a   1.000
_cell.length_b   1.000
_cell.length_c   1.000
_cell.angle_alpha   90.00
_cell.angle_beta   90.00
_cell.angle_gamma   90.00
#
_symmetry.space_group_name_H-M   'P 1'
#
loop_
_entity.id
_entity.type
_entity.pdbx_description
1 polymer ?
#
loop_
_entity_poly.entity_id
_entity_poly.type
_entity_poly.pdbx_seq_one_letter_code
_entity_poly.pdbx_strand_id
1 'polypeptide(L)'
;MSLELKPKQQSVVDIINDCPEVDTIYLIGAVGTGKTDIAAHIGIDICDTFEKTYWTVFRKNISTAKRSVIPSYLTMLDRKNFKEGEDYTYNGQDYEIKFPNG
;
A
#
# COMPACT_ATOMS: atom_id res chain seq x y z
N MET A 1 2.29 -17.37 -0.62
CA MET A 1 1.39 -17.57 0.56
C MET A 1 0.24 -16.59 0.41
N SER A 2 -0.99 -16.93 0.83
CA SER A 2 -2.07 -15.95 0.88
C SER A 2 -1.82 -14.97 2.04
N LEU A 3 -1.95 -13.67 1.78
CA LEU A 3 -1.82 -12.65 2.81
C LEU A 3 -2.99 -12.74 3.79
N GLU A 4 -2.74 -13.17 5.03
CA GLU A 4 -3.73 -13.15 6.10
C GLU A 4 -3.66 -11.84 6.89
N LEU A 5 -4.77 -11.09 6.92
CA LEU A 5 -4.89 -9.85 7.68
C LEU A 5 -5.39 -10.10 9.09
N LYS A 6 -4.90 -9.33 10.07
CA LYS A 6 -5.47 -9.35 11.42
C LYS A 6 -6.91 -8.82 11.39
N PRO A 7 -7.79 -9.21 12.32
CA PRO A 7 -9.19 -8.77 12.30
C PRO A 7 -9.39 -7.25 12.17
N LYS A 8 -8.57 -6.45 12.88
CA LYS A 8 -8.62 -4.98 12.78
C LYS A 8 -8.08 -4.42 11.46
N GLN A 9 -7.17 -5.13 10.80
CA GLN A 9 -6.70 -4.74 9.47
C GLN A 9 -7.76 -5.07 8.42
N GLN A 10 -8.39 -6.24 8.54
CA GLN A 10 -9.52 -6.63 7.68
C GLN A 10 -10.66 -5.62 7.79
N SER A 11 -11.06 -5.23 9.00
CA SER A 11 -12.12 -4.22 9.17
C SER A 11 -11.81 -2.88 8.51
N VAL A 12 -10.52 -2.52 8.36
CA VAL A 12 -10.14 -1.29 7.63
C VAL A 12 -10.35 -1.48 6.13
N VAL A 13 -10.00 -2.65 5.58
CA VAL A 13 -10.24 -2.98 4.16
C VAL A 13 -11.73 -3.02 3.87
N ASP A 14 -12.51 -3.66 4.73
CA ASP A 14 -13.97 -3.76 4.60
C ASP A 14 -14.60 -2.35 4.56
N ILE A 15 -14.20 -1.45 5.47
CA ILE A 15 -14.69 -0.06 5.47
C ILE A 15 -14.38 0.67 4.15
N ILE A 16 -13.20 0.46 3.56
CA ILE A 16 -12.82 1.14 2.31
C ILE A 16 -13.65 0.65 1.13
N ASN A 17 -13.91 -0.65 1.08
CA ASN A 17 -14.61 -1.27 -0.04
C ASN A 17 -16.13 -1.09 0.06
N ASP A 18 -16.69 -1.11 1.27
CA ASP A 18 -18.13 -1.24 1.48
C ASP A 18 -18.80 0.06 1.96
N CYS A 19 -18.04 1.06 2.42
CA CYS A 19 -18.58 2.33 2.94
C CYS A 19 -18.15 3.51 2.04
N PRO A 20 -18.82 3.72 0.88
CA PRO A 20 -18.45 4.77 -0.08
C PRO A 20 -18.58 6.20 0.47
N GLU A 21 -19.27 6.39 1.59
CA GLU A 21 -19.37 7.66 2.31
C GLU A 21 -18.13 8.00 3.16
N VAL A 22 -17.19 7.06 3.33
CA VAL A 22 -15.97 7.27 4.10
C VAL A 22 -14.88 7.83 3.19
N ASP A 23 -14.73 9.14 3.20
CA ASP A 23 -13.71 9.84 2.37
C ASP A 23 -12.29 9.77 2.95
N THR A 24 -12.14 9.44 4.25
CA THR A 24 -10.84 9.50 4.93
C THR A 24 -10.73 8.46 6.03
N ILE A 25 -9.60 7.74 6.03
CA ILE A 25 -9.24 6.81 7.09
C ILE A 25 -7.99 7.30 7.81
N TYR A 26 -8.07 7.33 9.13
CA TYR A 26 -6.97 7.73 10.00
C TYR A 26 -6.48 6.56 10.84
N LEU A 27 -5.26 6.09 10.55
CA LEU A 27 -4.63 4.98 11.25
C LEU A 27 -3.67 5.49 12.34
N ILE A 28 -4.12 5.48 13.60
CA ILE A 28 -3.32 5.86 14.77
C ILE A 28 -3.07 4.68 15.72
N GLY A 29 -1.97 4.71 16.46
CA GLY A 29 -1.65 3.72 17.51
C GLY A 29 -0.16 3.43 17.63
N ALA A 30 0.18 2.47 18.49
CA ALA A 30 1.56 2.10 18.82
C ALA A 30 2.42 1.71 17.60
N VAL A 31 3.73 1.90 17.69
CA VAL A 31 4.68 1.47 16.65
C VAL A 31 4.65 -0.05 16.50
N GLY A 32 4.88 -0.56 15.29
CA GLY A 32 4.95 -2.01 15.02
C GLY A 32 3.60 -2.72 14.87
N THR A 33 2.48 -2.00 14.87
CA THR A 33 1.14 -2.61 14.73
C THR A 33 0.66 -2.79 13.29
N GLY A 34 1.55 -2.72 12.29
CA GLY A 34 1.21 -2.99 10.88
C GLY A 34 0.35 -1.93 10.17
N LYS A 35 0.33 -0.68 10.67
CA LYS A 35 -0.45 0.43 10.07
C LYS A 35 0.07 0.86 8.70
N THR A 36 1.39 0.94 8.56
CA THR A 36 2.01 1.28 7.26
C THR A 36 1.75 0.17 6.24
N ASP A 37 1.80 -1.09 6.67
CA ASP A 37 1.58 -2.24 5.80
C ASP A 37 0.15 -2.31 5.29
N ILE A 38 -0.86 -2.04 6.13
CA ILE A 38 -2.25 -2.02 5.66
C ILE A 38 -2.51 -0.85 4.72
N ALA A 39 -1.96 0.34 5.01
CA ALA A 39 -2.05 1.48 4.08
C ALA A 39 -1.38 1.18 2.73
N ALA A 40 -0.25 0.44 2.75
CA ALA A 40 0.41 -0.01 1.54
C ALA A 40 -0.41 -1.04 0.76
N HIS A 41 -1.01 -2.01 1.47
CA HIS A 41 -1.91 -3.00 0.87
C HIS A 41 -3.04 -2.34 0.08
N ILE A 42 -3.70 -1.34 0.68
CA ILE A 42 -4.79 -0.59 0.07
C ILE A 42 -4.29 0.21 -1.13
N GLY A 43 -3.19 0.96 -0.99
CA GLY A 43 -2.64 1.77 -2.08
C GLY A 43 -2.26 0.92 -3.30
N ILE A 44 -1.70 -0.27 -3.06
CA ILE A 44 -1.40 -1.25 -4.11
C ILE A 44 -2.69 -1.70 -4.81
N ASP A 45 -3.73 -2.09 -4.07
CA ASP A 45 -4.99 -2.55 -4.67
C ASP A 45 -5.65 -1.48 -5.53
N ILE A 46 -5.66 -0.23 -5.06
CA ILE A 46 -6.24 0.88 -5.80
C ILE A 46 -5.46 1.08 -7.11
N CYS A 47 -4.13 1.14 -7.05
CA CYS A 47 -3.32 1.35 -8.26
C CYS A 47 -3.40 0.17 -9.23
N ASP A 48 -3.46 -1.07 -8.74
CA ASP A 48 -3.59 -2.27 -9.57
C ASP A 48 -4.99 -2.41 -10.20
N THR A 49 -6.04 -2.00 -9.48
CA THR A 49 -7.43 -2.16 -9.93
C THR A 49 -7.87 -1.05 -10.89
N PHE A 50 -7.48 0.20 -10.64
CA PHE A 50 -8.03 1.37 -11.34
C PHE A 50 -7.00 2.01 -12.28
N GLU A 51 -7.32 2.03 -13.57
CA GLU A 51 -6.44 2.62 -14.60
C GLU A 51 -6.08 4.08 -14.31
N LYS A 52 -4.83 4.44 -14.62
CA LYS A 52 -4.30 5.82 -14.52
C LYS A 52 -4.39 6.42 -13.11
N THR A 53 -4.34 5.57 -12.09
CA THR A 53 -4.34 6.00 -10.69
C THR A 53 -2.92 6.34 -10.24
N TYR A 54 -2.70 7.57 -9.83
CA TYR A 54 -1.44 7.99 -9.21
C TYR A 54 -1.61 8.18 -7.70
N TRP A 55 -0.98 7.33 -6.90
CA TRP A 55 -1.12 7.34 -5.45
C TRP A 55 0.13 7.86 -4.73
N THR A 56 0.06 9.11 -4.26
CA THR A 56 1.20 9.76 -3.61
C THR A 56 1.30 9.42 -2.13
N VAL A 57 2.51 9.08 -1.68
CA VAL A 57 2.82 8.80 -0.28
C VAL A 57 3.68 9.91 0.31
N PHE A 58 3.21 10.49 1.43
CA PHE A 58 3.91 11.58 2.10
C PHE A 58 4.50 11.16 3.46
N ARG A 59 5.68 11.70 3.77
CA ARG A 59 6.28 11.70 5.11
C ARG A 59 6.92 13.06 5.35
N LYS A 60 7.10 13.40 6.64
CA LYS A 60 7.80 14.63 7.05
C LYS A 60 9.15 14.80 6.33
N ASN A 61 9.93 13.72 6.23
CA ASN A 61 11.23 13.71 5.58
C ASN A 61 11.35 12.50 4.63
N ILE A 62 11.99 12.70 3.47
CA ILE A 62 12.20 11.64 2.47
C ILE A 62 13.04 10.48 3.01
N SER A 63 14.03 10.75 3.87
CA SER A 63 14.86 9.70 4.51
C SER A 63 14.05 8.79 5.43
N THR A 64 12.94 9.28 6.00
CA THR A 64 12.02 8.46 6.79
C THR A 64 11.11 7.64 5.88
N ALA A 65 10.65 8.20 4.75
CA ALA A 65 9.89 7.44 3.75
C ALA A 65 10.71 6.25 3.23
N LYS A 66 11.97 6.48 2.84
CA LYS A 66 12.91 5.44 2.37
C LYS A 66 13.12 4.31 3.38
N ARG A 67 13.17 4.63 4.67
CA ARG A 67 13.40 3.64 5.73
C ARG A 67 12.14 2.91 6.21
N SER A 68 10.95 3.45 5.98
CA SER A 68 9.74 2.94 6.62
C SER A 68 8.59 2.61 5.68
N VAL A 69 8.35 3.42 4.64
CA VAL A 69 7.17 3.23 3.79
C VAL A 69 7.48 2.42 2.55
N ILE A 70 8.55 2.76 1.84
CA ILE A 70 8.97 2.02 0.64
C ILE A 70 9.16 0.52 0.95
N PRO A 71 9.86 0.12 2.04
CA PRO A 71 9.95 -1.29 2.40
C PRO A 71 8.60 -1.95 2.69
N SER A 72 7.64 -1.25 3.29
CA SER A 72 6.28 -1.77 3.51
C SER A 72 5.56 -2.04 2.20
N TYR A 73 5.65 -1.14 1.21
CA TYR A 73 5.05 -1.36 -0.11
C TYR A 73 5.68 -2.55 -0.83
N LEU A 74 7.01 -2.62 -0.89
CA LEU A 74 7.71 -3.75 -1.51
C LEU A 74 7.40 -5.09 -0.80
N THR A 75 7.33 -5.08 0.53
CA THR A 75 6.94 -6.27 1.30
C THR A 75 5.49 -6.67 1.02
N MET A 76 4.57 -5.71 0.83
CA MET A 76 3.19 -6.03 0.50
C MET A 76 3.03 -6.58 -0.91
N LEU A 77 3.78 -6.08 -1.90
CA LEU A 77 3.82 -6.66 -3.25
C LEU A 77 4.25 -8.14 -3.20
N ASP A 78 5.35 -8.43 -2.50
CA ASP A 78 5.83 -9.80 -2.29
C ASP A 78 4.78 -10.68 -1.59
N ARG A 79 4.17 -10.20 -0.51
CA ARG A 79 3.13 -10.96 0.21
C ARG A 79 1.86 -11.19 -0.58
N LYS A 80 1.55 -10.30 -1.54
CA LYS A 80 0.42 -10.46 -2.47
C LYS A 80 0.81 -11.29 -3.69
N ASN A 81 2.06 -11.77 -3.77
CA ASN A 81 2.63 -12.56 -4.85
C ASN A 81 2.70 -11.79 -6.19
N PHE A 82 2.79 -10.46 -6.15
CA PHE A 82 3.11 -9.65 -7.32
C PHE A 82 4.58 -9.84 -7.67
N LYS A 83 4.88 -9.90 -8.96
CA LYS A 83 6.23 -10.09 -9.49
C LYS A 83 6.69 -8.86 -10.25
N GLU A 84 7.87 -8.38 -9.90
CA GLU A 84 8.53 -7.32 -10.65
C GLU A 84 8.88 -7.79 -12.07
N GLY A 85 8.58 -6.96 -13.06
CA GLY A 85 8.74 -7.24 -14.50
C GLY A 85 7.55 -7.94 -15.15
N GLU A 86 6.63 -8.53 -14.36
CA GLU A 86 5.36 -9.10 -14.84
C GLU A 86 4.19 -8.21 -14.42
N ASP A 87 3.98 -8.07 -13.11
CA ASP A 87 2.80 -7.39 -12.54
C ASP A 87 3.07 -5.92 -12.19
N TYR A 88 4.33 -5.54 -11.97
CA TYR A 88 4.72 -4.15 -11.73
C TYR A 88 6.19 -3.90 -12.10
N THR A 89 6.61 -2.64 -12.17
CA THR A 89 8.01 -2.22 -12.25
C THR A 89 8.34 -1.26 -11.10
N TYR A 90 9.56 -1.34 -10.56
CA TYR A 90 10.00 -0.44 -9.49
C TYR A 90 11.21 0.39 -9.91
N ASN A 91 11.05 1.72 -9.91
CA ASN A 91 12.13 2.68 -10.10
C ASN A 91 12.72 3.06 -8.74
N GLY A 92 13.89 2.50 -8.41
CA GLY A 92 14.57 2.76 -7.13
C GLY A 92 15.18 4.17 -6.98
N GLN A 93 15.32 4.93 -8.07
CA GLN A 93 15.82 6.31 -8.02
C GLN A 93 14.72 7.27 -7.58
N ASP A 94 13.54 7.13 -8.18
CA ASP A 94 12.38 8.00 -7.93
C ASP A 94 11.41 7.41 -6.88
N TYR A 95 11.63 6.16 -6.46
CA TYR A 95 10.79 5.41 -5.53
C TYR A 95 9.37 5.19 -6.02
N GLU A 96 9.25 4.93 -7.32
CA GLU A 96 7.97 4.76 -8.00
C GLU A 96 7.70 3.28 -8.29
N ILE A 97 6.50 2.83 -7.95
CA ILE A 97 5.96 1.51 -8.33
C ILE A 97 4.94 1.77 -9.41
N LYS A 98 5.11 1.14 -10.57
CA LYS A 98 4.23 1.31 -11.72
C LYS A 98 3.60 -0.01 -12.14
N PHE A 99 2.28 -0.02 -12.26
CA PHE A 99 1.50 -1.15 -12.74
C PHE A 99 1.26 -1.03 -14.26
N PRO A 100 0.94 -2.12 -14.98
CA PRO A 100 0.70 -2.10 -16.42
C PRO A 100 -0.46 -1.21 -16.86
N ASN A 101 -1.44 -0.99 -15.97
CA ASN A 101 -2.68 -0.27 -16.23
C ASN A 101 -2.54 1.28 -16.17
N GLY A 102 -1.33 1.80 -15.94
CA GLY A 102 -1.00 3.23 -16.00
C GLY A 102 -0.55 3.80 -14.69
#